data_AF-A0A9D1DJR3-F1
#
_entry.id   AF-A0A9D1DJR3-F1
#
_cell.length_a   1.000
_cell.length_b   1.000
_cell.length_c   1.000
_cell.angle_alpha   90.00
_cell.angle_beta   90.00
_cell.angle_gamma   90.00
#
_symmetry.space_group_name_H-M   'P 1'
#
loop_
_entity.id
_entity.type
_entity.pdbx_description
1 polymer ?
#
loop_
_entity_poly.entity_id
_entity_poly.type
_entity_poly.pdbx_seq_one_letter_code
_entity_poly.pdbx_strand_id
1 'polypeptide(L)'
;MRAGRARLLLLAADASENARKRAEGYLYGRRALLVPLPYAKAELEAQLGKSGCSMAACTDFGLSAAFLEALAEKAPEEYGPLSLEMERRADKAARRRAAGPKRKPGREHHE
;
A
#
# COMPACT_ATOMS: atom_id res chain seq x y z
N MET A 1 6.42 3.16 -7.10
CA MET A 1 7.06 1.89 -6.65
C MET A 1 8.57 1.97 -6.51
N ARG A 2 9.33 2.36 -7.54
CA ARG A 2 10.81 2.40 -7.53
C ARG A 2 11.45 3.16 -6.36
N ALA A 3 10.87 4.27 -5.92
CA ALA A 3 11.35 5.04 -4.77
C ALA A 3 11.07 4.40 -3.39
N GLY A 4 10.44 3.22 -3.34
CA GLY A 4 10.14 2.52 -2.08
C GLY A 4 9.10 3.20 -1.18
N ARG A 5 8.41 4.23 -1.68
CA ARG A 5 7.44 5.04 -0.92
C ARG A 5 6.01 4.51 -0.93
N ALA A 6 5.69 3.59 -1.83
CA ALA A 6 4.35 3.03 -1.90
C ALA A 6 4.05 2.18 -0.66
N ARG A 7 2.81 2.27 -0.19
CA ARG A 7 2.28 1.52 0.97
C ARG A 7 1.18 0.56 0.54
N LEU A 8 0.40 0.97 -0.45
CA LEU A 8 -0.72 0.22 -0.98
C LEU A 8 -0.65 0.26 -2.51
N LEU A 9 -0.85 -0.88 -3.15
CA LEU A 9 -1.06 -1.04 -4.59
C LEU A 9 -2.46 -1.61 -4.80
N LEU A 10 -3.30 -0.81 -5.43
CA LEU A 10 -4.65 -1.15 -5.81
C LEU A 10 -4.65 -1.72 -7.23
N LEU A 11 -5.39 -2.79 -7.45
CA LEU A 11 -5.55 -3.45 -8.75
C LEU A 11 -7.03 -3.51 -9.10
N ALA A 12 -7.41 -3.10 -10.31
CA ALA A 12 -8.80 -3.20 -10.78
C ALA A 12 -9.28 -4.66 -10.89
N ALA A 13 -10.58 -4.90 -10.74
CA ALA A 13 -11.20 -6.23 -10.83
C ALA A 13 -11.00 -6.89 -12.20
N ASP A 14 -11.09 -6.10 -13.28
CA ASP A 14 -10.90 -6.52 -14.67
C ASP A 14 -9.44 -6.36 -15.15
N ALA A 15 -8.49 -6.24 -14.21
CA ALA A 15 -7.08 -6.17 -14.58
C ALA A 15 -6.64 -7.45 -15.29
N SER A 16 -5.88 -7.31 -16.38
CA SER A 16 -5.36 -8.46 -17.12
C SER A 16 -4.36 -9.26 -16.27
N GLU A 17 -4.18 -10.54 -16.60
CA GLU A 17 -3.19 -11.37 -15.91
C GLU A 17 -1.78 -10.77 -15.97
N ASN A 18 -1.44 -10.14 -17.10
CA ASN A 18 -0.18 -9.39 -17.25
C ASN A 18 -0.08 -8.22 -16.27
N ALA A 19 -1.17 -7.51 -16.00
CA ALA A 19 -1.20 -6.45 -15.00
C ALA A 19 -1.02 -7.01 -13.58
N ARG A 20 -1.66 -8.15 -13.26
CA ARG A 20 -1.50 -8.83 -11.97
C ARG A 20 -0.05 -9.28 -11.73
N LYS A 21 0.56 -9.96 -12.71
CA LYS A 21 1.99 -10.36 -12.65
C LYS A 21 2.92 -9.16 -12.48
N ARG A 22 2.64 -8.05 -13.16
CA ARG A 22 3.40 -6.79 -12.99
C ARG A 22 3.22 -6.20 -11.59
N ALA A 23 2.00 -6.22 -11.05
CA ALA A 23 1.71 -5.75 -9.70
C ALA A 23 2.50 -6.54 -8.63
N GLU A 24 2.49 -7.87 -8.73
CA GLU A 24 3.28 -8.77 -7.88
C GLU A 24 4.78 -8.48 -8.03
N GLY A 25 5.27 -8.34 -9.25
CA GLY A 25 6.67 -7.98 -9.52
C GLY A 25 7.08 -6.63 -8.93
N TYR A 26 6.19 -5.64 -8.90
CA TYR A 26 6.47 -4.36 -8.24
C TYR A 26 6.57 -4.45 -6.72
N LEU A 27 5.92 -5.46 -6.13
CA LEU A 27 5.93 -5.69 -4.69
C LEU A 27 7.08 -6.59 -4.25
N TYR A 28 7.72 -7.29 -5.18
CA TYR A 28 8.90 -8.09 -4.89
C TYR A 28 10.00 -7.24 -4.21
N GLY A 29 10.38 -7.63 -2.98
CA GLY A 29 11.35 -6.90 -2.16
C GLY A 29 10.86 -5.55 -1.63
N ARG A 30 9.56 -5.23 -1.74
CA ARG A 30 8.94 -4.00 -1.23
C ARG A 30 7.95 -4.32 -0.11
N ARG A 31 7.59 -3.30 0.67
CA ARG A 31 6.70 -3.42 1.85
C ARG A 31 5.28 -2.91 1.59
N ALA A 32 4.88 -2.77 0.33
CA ALA A 32 3.51 -2.37 -0.01
C ALA A 32 2.58 -3.60 0.02
N LEU A 33 1.28 -3.38 0.24
CA LEU A 33 0.25 -4.41 0.10
C LEU A 33 -0.33 -4.38 -1.31
N LEU A 34 -0.56 -5.56 -1.91
CA LEU A 34 -1.43 -5.70 -3.09
C LEU A 34 -2.86 -5.85 -2.62
N VAL A 35 -3.77 -5.06 -3.16
CA VAL A 35 -5.20 -5.18 -2.87
C VAL A 35 -5.98 -5.18 -4.19
N PRO A 36 -6.60 -6.31 -4.56
CA PRO A 36 -7.57 -6.34 -5.64
C PRO A 36 -8.84 -5.58 -5.19
N LEU A 37 -9.30 -4.68 -6.04
CA LEU A 37 -10.50 -3.90 -5.80
C LEU A 37 -11.73 -4.61 -6.38
N PRO A 38 -12.92 -4.35 -5.82
CA PRO A 38 -14.18 -4.85 -6.37
C PRO A 38 -14.69 -3.97 -7.54
N TYR A 39 -13.84 -3.06 -8.05
CA TYR A 39 -14.19 -2.06 -9.06
C TYR A 39 -13.43 -2.31 -10.35
N ALA A 40 -14.10 -2.13 -11.48
CA ALA A 40 -13.51 -2.20 -12.80
C ALA A 40 -12.69 -0.94 -13.12
N LYS A 41 -11.80 -1.04 -14.12
CA LYS A 41 -10.97 0.08 -14.60
C LYS A 41 -11.80 1.31 -14.89
N ALA A 42 -12.91 1.17 -15.63
CA ALA A 42 -13.75 2.30 -15.99
C ALA A 42 -14.29 3.08 -14.77
N GLU A 43 -14.63 2.37 -13.70
CA GLU A 43 -15.10 2.99 -12.45
C GLU A 43 -13.95 3.73 -11.74
N LEU A 44 -12.76 3.15 -11.73
CA LEU A 44 -11.56 3.79 -11.19
C LEU A 44 -11.17 5.02 -12.01
N GLU A 45 -11.25 4.95 -13.33
CA GLU A 45 -10.92 6.05 -14.24
C GLU A 45 -11.88 7.23 -14.06
N ALA A 46 -13.18 6.95 -13.90
CA ALA A 46 -14.19 7.98 -13.63
C ALA A 46 -13.93 8.72 -12.31
N GLN A 47 -13.50 8.00 -11.27
CA GLN A 47 -13.22 8.60 -9.96
C GLN A 47 -11.84 9.29 -9.88
N LEU A 48 -10.83 8.73 -10.55
CA LEU A 48 -9.46 9.24 -10.52
C LEU A 48 -9.18 10.32 -11.57
N GLY A 49 -10.08 10.49 -12.55
CA GLY A 49 -9.93 11.46 -13.64
C GLY A 49 -8.76 11.15 -14.59
N LYS A 50 -8.30 9.90 -14.63
CA LYS A 50 -7.19 9.45 -15.49
C LYS A 50 -7.60 8.19 -16.24
N SER A 51 -7.64 8.29 -17.56
CA SER A 51 -7.92 7.15 -18.45
C SER A 51 -6.82 6.09 -18.40
N GLY A 52 -7.20 4.82 -18.51
CA GLY A 52 -6.29 3.67 -18.54
C GLY A 52 -5.73 3.23 -17.18
N CYS A 53 -6.32 3.65 -16.06
CA CYS A 53 -5.82 3.35 -14.73
C CYS A 53 -6.19 1.92 -14.28
N SER A 54 -5.37 0.93 -14.65
CA SER A 54 -5.51 -0.46 -14.19
C SER A 54 -4.98 -0.71 -12.78
N MET A 55 -4.08 0.17 -12.31
CA MET A 55 -3.42 0.07 -11.01
C MET A 55 -3.18 1.46 -10.45
N ALA A 56 -3.40 1.63 -9.15
CA ALA A 56 -3.11 2.87 -8.43
C ALA A 56 -2.25 2.57 -7.20
N ALA A 57 -1.25 3.42 -6.91
CA ALA A 57 -0.39 3.24 -5.75
C ALA A 57 -0.57 4.40 -4.77
N CYS A 58 -0.95 4.09 -3.53
CA CYS A 58 -0.97 5.07 -2.45
C CYS A 58 0.37 5.06 -1.70
N THR A 59 0.86 6.27 -1.39
CA THR A 59 2.15 6.46 -0.68
C THR A 59 1.97 6.94 0.76
N ASP A 60 0.78 7.43 1.09
CA ASP A 60 0.44 7.88 2.42
C ASP A 60 -0.21 6.75 3.23
N PHE A 61 0.12 6.66 4.51
CA PHE A 61 -0.42 5.62 5.38
C PHE A 61 -1.83 5.91 5.86
N GLY A 62 -2.14 7.16 6.22
CA GLY A 62 -3.46 7.53 6.70
C GLY A 62 -4.51 7.33 5.61
N LEU A 63 -4.22 7.81 4.40
CA LEU A 63 -5.09 7.58 3.25
C LEU A 63 -5.24 6.09 2.92
N SER A 64 -4.16 5.30 2.99
CA SER A 64 -4.24 3.86 2.74
C SER A 64 -5.06 3.11 3.78
N ALA A 65 -4.95 3.48 5.06
CA ALA A 65 -5.70 2.88 6.16
C ALA A 65 -7.19 3.21 6.04
N ALA A 66 -7.54 4.50 5.92
CA ALA A 66 -8.93 4.95 5.77
C ALA A 66 -9.62 4.33 4.54
N PHE A 67 -8.88 4.18 3.43
CA PHE A 67 -9.41 3.53 2.24
C PHE A 67 -9.72 2.04 2.45
N LEU A 68 -8.83 1.31 3.14
CA LEU A 68 -9.06 -0.12 3.44
C LEU A 68 -10.13 -0.33 4.50
N GLU A 69 -10.25 0.59 5.45
CA GLU A 69 -11.34 0.62 6.42
C GLU A 69 -12.69 0.79 5.72
N ALA A 70 -12.81 1.76 4.82
CA ALA A 70 -14.02 1.96 4.02
C ALA A 70 -14.36 0.75 3.10
N LEU A 71 -13.37 -0.02 2.66
CA LEU A 71 -13.60 -1.28 1.96
C LEU A 71 -14.01 -2.41 2.91
N ALA A 72 -13.41 -2.48 4.10
CA ALA A 72 -13.75 -3.45 5.12
C ALA A 72 -15.16 -3.25 5.67
N GLU A 73 -15.68 -2.02 5.72
CA GLU A 73 -17.09 -1.78 6.05
C GLU A 73 -18.05 -2.44 5.04
N LYS A 74 -17.66 -2.49 3.76
CA LYS A 74 -18.49 -3.08 2.69
C LYS A 74 -18.31 -4.59 2.56
N ALA A 75 -17.09 -5.08 2.75
CA ALA A 75 -16.76 -6.51 2.71
C ALA A 75 -15.75 -6.85 3.82
N PRO A 76 -16.24 -7.07 5.06
CA PRO A 76 -15.38 -7.28 6.23
C PRO A 76 -14.50 -8.51 6.13
N GLU A 77 -15.03 -9.60 5.58
CA GLU A 77 -14.31 -10.88 5.42
C GLU A 77 -13.12 -10.75 4.46
N GLU A 78 -13.26 -9.95 3.40
CA GLU A 78 -12.25 -9.83 2.35
C GLU A 78 -11.21 -8.75 2.68
N TYR A 79 -11.64 -7.59 3.18
CA TYR A 79 -10.75 -6.45 3.40
C TYR A 79 -10.42 -6.19 4.87
N GLY A 80 -11.12 -6.78 5.83
CA GLY A 80 -10.83 -6.65 7.26
C GLY A 80 -9.38 -7.00 7.62
N PRO A 81 -8.86 -8.17 7.20
CA PRO A 81 -7.46 -8.52 7.45
C PRO A 81 -6.45 -7.56 6.81
N LEU A 82 -6.77 -7.02 5.63
CA LEU A 82 -5.93 -6.06 4.92
C LEU A 82 -5.92 -4.70 5.62
N SER A 83 -7.07 -4.26 6.12
CA SER A 83 -7.22 -3.02 6.90
C SER A 83 -6.38 -3.08 8.17
N LEU A 84 -6.52 -4.14 8.97
CA LEU A 84 -5.74 -4.35 10.20
C LEU A 84 -4.23 -4.40 9.95
N GLU A 85 -3.79 -5.07 8.88
CA GLU A 85 -2.37 -5.11 8.54
C GLU A 85 -1.84 -3.73 8.08
N MET A 86 -2.65 -2.94 7.37
CA MET A 86 -2.28 -1.57 7.01
C MET A 86 -2.18 -0.66 8.24
N GLU A 87 -3.13 -0.75 9.16
CA GLU A 87 -3.12 -0.02 10.43
C GLU A 87 -1.87 -0.35 11.24
N ARG A 88 -1.55 -1.64 11.41
CA ARG A 88 -0.33 -2.10 12.08
C ARG A 88 0.94 -1.51 11.43
N ARG A 89 0.98 -1.43 10.10
CA ARG A 89 2.10 -0.83 9.35
C ARG A 89 2.16 0.69 9.54
N ALA A 90 1.02 1.36 9.57
CA ALA A 90 0.90 2.79 9.81
C ALA A 90 1.41 3.14 11.21
N ASP A 91 0.96 2.41 12.23
CA ASP A 91 1.41 2.53 13.62
C ASP A 91 2.91 2.35 13.77
N LYS A 92 3.44 1.27 13.20
CA LYS A 92 4.89 1.01 13.23
C LYS A 92 5.67 2.14 12.56
N ALA A 93 5.13 2.71 11.49
CA ALA A 93 5.76 3.84 10.81
C ALA A 93 5.66 5.14 11.62
N ALA A 94 4.53 5.40 12.29
CA ALA A 94 4.33 6.53 13.19
C ALA A 94 5.29 6.44 14.39
N ARG A 95 5.37 5.29 15.05
CA ARG A 95 6.32 5.02 16.14
C ARG A 95 7.77 5.25 15.70
N ARG A 96 8.14 4.81 14.50
CA ARG A 96 9.49 5.05 13.96
C ARG A 96 9.76 6.54 13.68
N ARG A 97 8.76 7.30 13.23
CA ARG A 97 8.89 8.76 13.03
C ARG A 97 9.05 9.46 14.38
N ALA A 98 8.26 9.07 15.38
CA ALA A 98 8.33 9.62 16.74
C ALA A 98 9.64 9.29 17.47
N ALA A 99 10.17 8.08 17.29
CA ALA A 99 11.42 7.64 17.91
C ALA A 99 12.69 8.31 17.33
N GLY A 100 12.55 9.12 16.27
CA GLY A 100 13.68 9.78 15.61
C GLY A 100 14.64 8.81 14.90
N PRO A 101 15.70 9.34 14.26
CA PRO A 101 16.75 8.51 13.68
C PRO A 101 17.44 7.73 14.79
N LYS A 102 17.47 6.39 14.70
CA LYS A 102 18.29 5.58 15.62
C LYS A 102 19.76 5.98 15.40
N ARG A 103 20.37 6.64 16.39
CA ARG A 103 21.83 6.83 16.43
C ARG A 103 22.44 5.44 16.44
N LYS A 104 23.35 5.15 15.50
CA LYS A 104 24.14 3.92 15.56
C LYS A 104 24.95 3.96 16.86
N PRO A 105 24.90 2.91 17.72
CA PRO A 105 25.86 2.79 18.81
C PRO A 105 27.27 2.87 18.20
N GLY A 106 28.14 3.64 18.84
CA GLY A 106 29.43 4.05 18.30
C GLY A 106 30.25 2.89 17.76
N ARG A 107 30.96 3.14 16.66
CA ARG A 107 32.23 2.46 16.43
C ARG A 107 33.16 3.03 17.49
N GLU A 108 33.39 2.29 18.56
CA GLU A 108 34.47 2.58 19.49
C GLU A 108 35.77 2.47 18.70
N HIS A 109 36.37 3.61 18.39
CA HIS A 109 37.74 3.66 17.90
C HIS A 109 38.62 3.34 19.11
N HIS A 110 39.15 2.13 19.15
CA HIS A 110 40.29 1.80 20.00
C HIS A 110 41.50 2.48 19.35
N GLU A 111 41.99 3.56 19.97
CA GLU A 111 43.38 4.00 19.82
C GLU A 111 44.30 3.09 20.64
#